data_AF-A0A2R4NYC6-F1
#
_entry.id   AF-A0A2R4NYC6-F1
#
_cell.length_a   1.000
_cell.length_b   1.000
_cell.length_c   1.000
_cell.angle_alpha   90.00
_cell.angle_beta   90.00
_cell.angle_gamma   90.00
#
_symmetry.space_group_name_H-M   'P 1'
#
loop_
_entity.id
_entity.type
_entity.pdbx_description
1 polymer ?
#
loop_
_entity_poly.entity_id
_entity_poly.type
_entity_poly.pdbx_seq_one_letter_code
_entity_poly.pdbx_strand_id
1 'polypeptide(L)'
;MSKEIGVVKNVTQGSVKAVSPTGESRELKVGDIVYQGEKIVTETTDAKVVIAKADGKEISLIGKDSINLDQSVSENSQTTADINSLQKAILGGQDLNALEETAAGGNQAGGNAGGDGVSLGAASFAQGGHYSNISANFSNLSSQTSANAPAVSNVRGGASAEPSDGFVSSAAASSQPVQPVIAPARAYITVDSGSAHSSEVSESDRSYPYMQYNFHIENAPAGSLTTNLKIDLGGQATKGEDYEHPEYSMDGGNTWTAVDPDMVLKNVVVQDGVIKFRMKVIDDYGQHAGNQNEGTKMSDEGTQIHANITEFGKYSEEATISISSDNGLISSDSASSKIVENDDFVKFAGDVDAEGKELNTGIGDDTIHAKEGDVKNINIKMGDGDDQAIFENHTIMNTTIDGGNGSDIINLTSNDKTIDTTVLGGNGDDVIKFTTKDGVSTGNVFDGGDGVDTLVIGSRDTFTDTTNTYKNFEKVDVTALTEGEAIQISGKADLAAIIDRFTNNGSHELTLVTDRTTEPGKFFNGGVYFWSIVDGRSPNINGGKPTGVTTEQDEHFYKMSFEHNGENYVLNVQNEIPYSYAITDYL
;
A
#
# COMPACT_ATOMS: atom_id res chain seq x y z
N MET A 1 -21.32 22.19 43.43
CA MET A 1 -20.67 22.98 42.37
C MET A 1 -19.59 22.10 41.77
N SER A 2 -19.62 21.85 40.47
CA SER A 2 -18.59 21.05 39.79
C SER A 2 -17.26 21.79 39.81
N LYS A 3 -16.14 21.08 40.01
CA LYS A 3 -14.79 21.66 40.06
C LYS A 3 -14.44 22.20 38.68
N GLU A 4 -13.93 23.43 38.61
CA GLU A 4 -13.40 24.01 37.38
C GLU A 4 -12.12 23.28 36.96
N ILE A 5 -12.02 22.91 35.67
CA ILE A 5 -10.85 22.25 35.08
C ILE A 5 -9.99 23.26 34.32
N GLY A 6 -10.62 24.20 33.62
CA GLY A 6 -9.91 25.22 32.86
C GLY A 6 -10.82 26.12 32.05
N VAL A 7 -10.20 27.03 31.31
CA VAL A 7 -10.85 28.04 30.47
C VAL A 7 -10.46 27.83 29.01
N VAL A 8 -11.44 27.86 28.12
CA VAL A 8 -11.22 27.73 26.67
C VAL A 8 -10.45 28.95 26.16
N LYS A 9 -9.28 28.70 25.59
CA LYS A 9 -8.35 29.74 25.09
C LYS A 9 -8.44 29.93 23.59
N ASN A 10 -8.78 28.86 22.86
CA ASN A 10 -8.92 28.89 21.41
C ASN A 10 -9.98 27.88 20.97
N VAL A 11 -10.82 28.29 20.01
CA VAL A 11 -11.72 27.43 19.24
C VAL A 11 -11.58 27.86 17.78
N THR A 12 -11.17 26.92 16.92
CA THR A 12 -11.00 27.15 15.47
C THR A 12 -12.22 26.61 14.70
N GLN A 13 -12.29 26.84 13.39
CA GLN A 13 -13.43 26.43 12.54
C GLN A 13 -13.89 24.99 12.85
N GLY A 14 -15.20 24.80 13.05
CA GLY A 14 -15.79 23.53 13.48
C GLY A 14 -16.70 23.66 14.71
N SER A 15 -17.53 22.62 14.95
CA SER A 15 -18.45 22.55 16.11
C SER A 15 -17.74 21.87 17.29
N VAL A 16 -17.58 22.61 18.40
CA VAL A 16 -17.01 22.10 19.66
C VAL A 16 -18.05 22.20 20.76
N LYS A 17 -18.29 21.09 21.46
CA LYS A 17 -19.30 21.01 22.51
C LYS A 17 -18.73 20.45 23.81
N ALA A 18 -19.25 20.93 24.93
CA ALA A 18 -19.15 20.26 26.22
C ALA A 18 -20.48 19.55 26.50
N VAL A 19 -20.41 18.27 26.85
CA VAL A 19 -21.55 17.45 27.27
C VAL A 19 -21.43 17.22 28.77
N SER A 20 -22.44 17.62 29.53
CA SER A 20 -22.48 17.43 30.98
C SER A 20 -22.68 15.95 31.35
N PRO A 21 -22.40 15.54 32.60
CA PRO A 21 -22.72 14.19 33.09
C PRO A 21 -24.20 13.80 32.96
N THR A 22 -25.11 14.78 32.84
CA THR A 22 -26.55 14.55 32.65
C THR A 22 -26.96 14.46 31.18
N GLY A 23 -26.01 14.56 30.24
CA GLY A 23 -26.23 14.46 28.80
C GLY A 23 -26.63 15.78 28.13
N GLU A 24 -26.65 16.90 28.86
CA GLU A 24 -26.92 18.22 28.26
C GLU A 24 -25.67 18.72 27.53
N SER A 25 -25.83 19.20 26.30
CA SER A 25 -24.72 19.72 25.50
C SER A 25 -24.79 21.24 25.35
N ARG A 26 -23.61 21.89 25.35
CA ARG A 26 -23.44 23.32 25.07
C ARG A 26 -22.26 23.53 24.13
N GLU A 27 -22.41 24.44 23.19
CA GLU A 27 -21.31 24.86 22.32
C GLU A 27 -20.27 25.65 23.13
N LEU A 28 -18.98 25.39 22.87
CA LEU A 28 -17.87 26.05 23.55
C LEU A 28 -17.33 27.21 22.73
N LYS A 29 -17.14 28.35 23.40
CA LYS A 29 -16.52 29.55 22.86
C LYS A 29 -15.28 29.93 23.67
N VAL A 30 -14.40 30.71 23.05
CA VAL A 30 -13.24 31.29 23.73
C VAL A 30 -13.71 32.07 24.95
N GLY A 31 -13.14 31.76 26.11
CA GLY A 31 -13.50 32.32 27.42
C GLY A 31 -14.44 31.46 28.26
N ASP A 32 -15.02 30.38 27.70
CA ASP A 32 -15.90 29.50 28.46
C ASP A 32 -15.14 28.65 29.46
N ILE A 33 -15.74 28.42 30.62
CA ILE A 33 -15.22 27.53 31.67
C ILE A 33 -15.68 26.11 31.37
N VAL A 34 -14.79 25.13 31.53
CA VAL A 34 -15.12 23.71 31.52
C VAL A 34 -14.98 23.09 32.91
N TYR A 35 -15.83 22.11 33.20
CA TYR A 35 -15.98 21.54 34.53
C TYR A 35 -15.66 20.05 34.57
N GLN A 36 -15.25 19.59 35.74
CA GLN A 36 -14.98 18.19 36.00
C GLN A 36 -16.23 17.35 35.76
N GLY A 37 -16.07 16.27 35.00
CA GLY A 37 -17.14 15.37 34.55
C GLY A 37 -17.74 15.73 33.20
N GLU A 38 -17.44 16.89 32.61
CA GLU A 38 -17.87 17.19 31.23
C GLU A 38 -17.06 16.37 30.21
N LYS A 39 -17.71 15.98 29.11
CA LYS A 39 -17.07 15.43 27.92
C LYS A 39 -16.95 16.51 26.86
N ILE A 40 -15.73 16.83 26.43
CA ILE A 40 -15.48 17.75 25.33
C ILE A 40 -15.49 16.94 24.03
N VAL A 41 -16.22 17.42 23.02
CA VAL A 41 -16.38 16.76 21.72
C VAL A 41 -16.11 17.77 20.61
N THR A 42 -15.25 17.41 19.67
CA THR A 42 -15.00 18.14 18.42
C THR A 42 -15.62 17.33 17.26
N GLU A 43 -16.56 17.92 16.51
CA GLU A 43 -17.42 17.17 15.58
C GLU A 43 -16.94 17.17 14.12
N THR A 44 -15.95 18.00 13.77
CA THR A 44 -15.41 18.15 12.39
C THR A 44 -13.91 17.92 12.34
N THR A 45 -13.37 17.56 11.17
CA THR A 45 -11.95 17.22 10.98
C THR A 45 -11.01 18.44 11.07
N ASP A 46 -11.56 19.64 10.90
CA ASP A 46 -10.89 20.93 11.05
C ASP A 46 -11.03 21.55 12.45
N ALA A 47 -11.87 20.96 13.31
CA ALA A 47 -12.12 21.46 14.66
C ALA A 47 -10.87 21.40 15.53
N LYS A 48 -10.62 22.47 16.27
CA LYS A 48 -9.57 22.50 17.30
C LYS A 48 -10.03 23.31 18.50
N VAL A 49 -9.82 22.75 19.69
CA VAL A 49 -10.06 23.42 20.96
C VAL A 49 -8.83 23.33 21.84
N VAL A 50 -8.48 24.46 22.48
CA VAL A 50 -7.42 24.55 23.47
C VAL A 50 -8.00 25.08 24.77
N ILE A 51 -7.81 24.33 25.86
CA ILE A 51 -8.30 24.66 27.20
C ILE A 51 -7.10 24.86 28.11
N ALA A 52 -6.97 26.07 28.65
CA ALA A 52 -5.92 26.41 29.60
C ALA A 52 -6.35 26.02 31.02
N LYS A 53 -5.51 25.25 31.70
CA LYS A 53 -5.70 24.88 33.11
C LYS A 53 -5.11 25.93 34.04
N ALA A 54 -5.55 25.91 35.30
CA ALA A 54 -5.02 26.79 36.35
C ALA A 54 -3.54 26.53 36.69
N ASP A 55 -3.00 25.35 36.38
CA ASP A 55 -1.59 24.96 36.59
C ASP A 55 -0.64 25.43 35.46
N GLY A 56 -1.16 26.15 34.46
CA GLY A 56 -0.41 26.64 33.31
C GLY A 56 -0.23 25.62 32.18
N LYS A 57 -0.75 24.39 32.31
CA LYS A 57 -0.79 23.40 31.23
C LYS A 57 -2.02 23.59 30.35
N GLU A 58 -1.99 23.01 29.14
CA GLU A 58 -3.10 23.09 28.19
C GLU A 58 -3.62 21.67 27.84
N ILE A 59 -4.93 21.57 27.61
CA ILE A 59 -5.56 20.43 26.92
C ILE A 59 -5.83 20.89 25.49
N SER A 60 -5.42 20.11 24.50
CA SER A 60 -5.71 20.39 23.09
C SER A 60 -6.37 19.18 22.45
N LEU A 61 -7.48 19.40 21.77
CA LEU A 61 -8.05 18.43 20.83
C LEU A 61 -8.01 19.02 19.42
N ILE A 62 -7.73 18.16 18.44
CA ILE A 62 -7.64 18.53 17.01
C ILE A 62 -8.34 17.42 16.21
N GLY A 63 -9.15 17.79 15.23
CA GLY A 63 -9.93 16.87 14.41
C GLY A 63 -11.18 16.36 15.13
N LYS A 64 -11.77 15.27 14.60
CA LYS A 64 -12.95 14.62 15.18
C LYS A 64 -12.54 13.76 16.38
N ASP A 65 -12.66 14.29 17.60
CA ASP A 65 -12.17 13.64 18.80
C ASP A 65 -13.03 13.99 20.04
N SER A 66 -12.80 13.30 21.16
CA SER A 66 -13.44 13.62 22.43
C SER A 66 -12.63 13.23 23.66
N ILE A 67 -12.74 14.03 24.73
CA ILE A 67 -12.10 13.76 26.02
C ILE A 67 -13.09 13.91 27.18
N ASN A 68 -13.03 13.00 28.15
CA ASN A 68 -13.74 13.14 29.42
C ASN A 68 -12.86 13.90 30.43
N LEU A 69 -13.37 14.99 30.99
CA LEU A 69 -12.64 15.80 31.97
C LEU A 69 -12.79 15.24 33.39
N ASP A 70 -12.20 14.08 33.66
CA ASP A 70 -12.26 13.45 34.98
C ASP A 70 -11.16 13.93 35.96
N GLN A 71 -11.07 13.29 37.12
CA GLN A 71 -10.08 13.64 38.15
C GLN A 71 -8.63 13.44 37.68
N SER A 72 -8.37 12.44 36.82
CA SER A 72 -7.05 12.13 36.27
C SER A 72 -6.57 13.21 35.29
N VAL A 73 -7.51 13.80 34.54
CA VAL A 73 -7.21 14.96 33.68
C VAL A 73 -6.93 16.21 34.51
N SER A 74 -7.53 16.36 35.70
CA SER A 74 -7.29 17.49 36.61
C SER A 74 -5.97 17.40 37.38
N GLU A 75 -5.50 16.17 37.63
CA GLU A 75 -4.29 15.88 38.42
C GLU A 75 -3.31 15.07 37.56
N ASN A 76 -2.70 15.70 36.56
CA ASN A 76 -1.50 15.12 35.95
C ASN A 76 -0.32 15.27 36.94
N SER A 77 -0.38 14.49 38.01
CA SER A 77 0.60 14.37 39.09
C SER A 77 1.67 13.32 38.77
N GLN A 78 1.95 13.02 37.49
CA GLN A 78 3.21 12.38 37.17
C GLN A 78 4.31 13.44 37.20
N THR A 79 5.15 13.33 38.21
CA THR A 79 6.26 14.25 38.39
C THR A 79 7.34 13.93 37.37
N THR A 80 8.13 14.93 36.97
CA THR A 80 9.27 14.75 36.05
C THR A 80 10.28 13.70 36.56
N ALA A 81 10.21 13.33 37.84
CA ALA A 81 11.00 12.25 38.44
C ALA A 81 10.56 10.86 37.93
N ASP A 82 9.28 10.67 37.61
CA ASP A 82 8.73 9.37 37.18
C ASP A 82 9.14 9.07 35.73
N ILE A 83 9.11 10.08 34.85
CA ILE A 83 9.55 9.98 33.45
C ILE A 83 11.07 9.74 33.38
N ASN A 84 11.86 10.45 34.20
CA ASN A 84 13.32 10.25 34.24
C ASN A 84 13.69 8.85 34.76
N SER A 85 12.90 8.30 35.67
CA SER A 85 13.11 6.95 36.20
C SER A 85 12.77 5.88 35.15
N LEU A 86 11.69 6.07 34.39
CA LEU A 86 11.33 5.23 33.24
C LEU A 86 12.37 5.31 32.11
N GLN A 87 12.84 6.51 31.77
CA GLN A 87 13.89 6.70 30.77
C GLN A 87 15.20 6.01 31.16
N LYS A 88 15.59 6.10 32.44
CA LYS A 88 16.77 5.38 32.96
C LYS A 88 16.58 3.86 32.94
N ALA A 89 15.39 3.36 33.25
CA ALA A 89 15.09 1.92 33.23
C ALA A 89 15.13 1.35 31.80
N ILE A 90 14.57 2.08 30.83
CA ILE A 90 14.62 1.73 29.40
C ILE A 90 16.05 1.76 28.88
N LEU A 91 16.80 2.83 29.16
CA LEU A 91 18.20 2.95 28.78
C LEU A 91 19.10 1.92 29.48
N GLY A 92 18.67 1.43 30.65
CA GLY A 92 19.34 0.38 31.42
C GLY A 92 18.93 -1.04 31.04
N GLY A 93 17.97 -1.23 30.12
CA GLY A 93 17.47 -2.54 29.71
C GLY A 93 16.74 -3.31 30.83
N GLN A 94 16.16 -2.61 31.80
CA GLN A 94 15.35 -3.27 32.84
C GLN A 94 14.03 -3.77 32.26
N ASP A 95 13.59 -4.94 32.75
CA ASP A 95 12.27 -5.50 32.41
C ASP A 95 11.17 -4.54 32.90
N LEU A 96 10.40 -4.01 31.94
CA LEU A 96 9.34 -3.04 32.20
C LEU A 96 8.21 -3.61 33.06
N ASN A 97 8.05 -4.94 33.10
CA ASN A 97 7.06 -5.61 33.93
C ASN A 97 7.39 -5.50 35.44
N ALA A 98 8.65 -5.22 35.80
CA ALA A 98 9.06 -5.00 37.19
C ALA A 98 8.79 -3.55 37.67
N LEU A 99 8.38 -2.65 36.78
CA LEU A 99 8.06 -1.25 37.10
C LEU A 99 6.56 -0.99 37.32
N GLU A 100 5.68 -1.95 37.01
CA GLU A 100 4.26 -1.87 37.34
C GLU A 100 3.94 -2.20 38.81
N GLU A 101 4.89 -2.77 39.56
CA GLU A 101 4.66 -3.16 40.95
C GLU A 101 5.20 -2.13 41.95
N THR A 102 4.58 -0.94 42.03
CA THR A 102 4.61 -0.11 43.25
C THR A 102 3.52 0.96 43.33
N ALA A 103 2.32 0.69 42.80
CA ALA A 103 1.17 1.61 42.95
C ALA A 103 0.02 1.07 43.82
N ALA A 104 0.07 -0.19 44.28
CA ALA A 104 -0.96 -0.74 45.16
C ALA A 104 -0.30 -1.51 46.32
N GLY A 105 -0.16 -0.86 47.47
CA GLY A 105 0.44 -1.46 48.66
C GLY A 105 -0.24 -2.76 49.09
N GLY A 106 0.57 -3.74 49.49
CA GLY A 106 0.10 -4.95 50.15
C GLY A 106 1.20 -5.94 50.46
N ASN A 107 1.87 -5.79 51.61
CA ASN A 107 2.59 -6.90 52.22
C ASN A 107 1.57 -7.98 52.65
N GLN A 108 1.77 -9.23 52.23
CA GLN A 108 1.45 -10.38 53.06
C GLN A 108 2.55 -11.44 53.02
N ALA A 109 2.91 -11.84 54.23
CA ALA A 109 3.88 -12.85 54.56
C ALA A 109 3.41 -14.26 54.20
N GLY A 110 4.38 -15.12 53.87
CA GLY A 110 4.40 -16.51 54.32
C GLY A 110 4.18 -17.57 53.24
N GLY A 111 5.19 -18.41 53.02
CA GLY A 111 4.99 -19.69 52.33
C GLY A 111 6.25 -20.27 51.68
N ASN A 112 7.15 -20.81 52.49
CA ASN A 112 8.30 -21.59 52.04
C ASN A 112 7.84 -22.92 51.42
N ALA A 113 8.25 -23.23 50.19
CA ALA A 113 8.31 -24.60 49.66
C ALA A 113 9.49 -24.69 48.68
N GLY A 114 10.47 -25.51 49.05
CA GLY A 114 11.77 -25.59 48.42
C GLY A 114 11.77 -26.26 47.04
N GLY A 115 12.77 -25.86 46.26
CA GLY A 115 13.22 -26.53 45.05
C GLY A 115 14.56 -25.91 44.69
N ASP A 116 15.61 -26.73 44.66
CA ASP A 116 16.97 -26.33 44.31
C ASP A 116 17.00 -25.69 42.91
N GLY A 117 17.12 -24.37 42.87
CA GLY A 117 17.26 -23.58 41.66
C GLY A 117 18.36 -22.53 41.85
N VAL A 118 19.54 -22.81 41.31
CA VAL A 118 20.64 -21.84 41.24
C VAL A 118 20.25 -20.70 40.29
N SER A 119 19.98 -19.52 40.83
CA SER A 119 19.76 -18.31 40.04
C SER A 119 21.10 -17.73 39.56
N LEU A 120 21.27 -17.55 38.25
CA LEU A 120 22.49 -17.03 37.60
C LEU A 120 22.66 -15.50 37.69
N GLY A 121 21.91 -14.81 38.56
CA GLY A 121 21.84 -13.35 38.58
C GLY A 121 22.86 -12.62 39.48
N ALA A 122 23.71 -13.32 40.22
CA ALA A 122 24.59 -12.68 41.21
C ALA A 122 26.03 -13.22 41.18
N ALA A 123 26.73 -12.96 40.09
CA ALA A 123 28.20 -12.98 40.08
C ALA A 123 28.69 -11.61 39.59
N SER A 124 29.05 -10.73 40.53
CA SER A 124 29.85 -9.55 40.22
C SER A 124 31.33 -9.92 40.37
N PHE A 125 32.13 -9.66 39.33
CA PHE A 125 33.57 -9.86 39.39
C PHE A 125 34.21 -8.65 40.07
N ALA A 126 34.92 -8.89 41.17
CA ALA A 126 35.56 -7.86 41.99
C ALA A 126 36.89 -7.31 41.40
N GLN A 127 37.36 -7.80 40.25
CA GLN A 127 38.53 -7.27 39.57
C GLN A 127 38.29 -7.18 38.06
N GLY A 128 38.46 -5.97 37.52
CA GLY A 128 38.29 -5.67 36.11
C GLY A 128 39.42 -6.17 35.22
N GLY A 129 39.10 -6.23 33.93
CA GLY A 129 40.08 -6.19 32.84
C GLY A 129 40.22 -7.51 32.09
N HIS A 130 39.40 -7.69 31.04
CA HIS A 130 39.85 -8.44 29.88
C HIS A 130 39.50 -7.66 28.62
N TYR A 131 40.51 -6.95 28.11
CA TYR A 131 40.55 -6.50 26.73
C TYR A 131 40.68 -7.74 25.83
N SER A 132 39.70 -7.97 24.96
CA SER A 132 39.91 -8.78 23.76
C SER A 132 40.71 -7.94 22.76
N ASN A 133 42.02 -7.97 22.92
CA ASN A 133 42.96 -7.64 21.87
C ASN A 133 42.86 -8.76 20.82
N ILE A 134 42.31 -8.46 19.64
CA ILE A 134 42.68 -9.16 18.41
C ILE A 134 43.79 -8.30 17.78
N SER A 135 45.02 -8.56 18.19
CA SER A 135 46.20 -8.17 17.44
C SER A 135 46.75 -9.46 16.81
N ALA A 136 46.72 -9.49 15.48
CA ALA A 136 47.57 -10.42 14.75
C ALA A 136 49.02 -10.00 15.03
N ASN A 137 49.69 -10.72 15.92
CA ASN A 137 51.11 -10.54 16.16
C ASN A 137 51.90 -11.12 14.99
N PHE A 138 52.10 -10.33 13.92
CA PHE A 138 53.12 -10.62 12.92
C PHE A 138 54.49 -10.23 13.47
N SER A 139 54.99 -10.97 14.46
CA SER A 139 56.37 -10.86 14.93
C SER A 139 56.82 -12.15 15.62
N ASN A 140 56.94 -13.23 14.84
CA ASN A 140 58.00 -14.21 15.08
C ASN A 140 58.44 -14.92 13.78
N LEU A 141 59.40 -14.32 13.08
CA LEU A 141 60.33 -15.08 12.22
C LEU A 141 61.78 -14.94 12.74
N SER A 142 61.95 -14.69 14.04
CA SER A 142 63.28 -14.44 14.59
C SER A 142 63.40 -14.90 16.05
N SER A 143 63.18 -16.19 16.32
CA SER A 143 63.82 -16.89 17.44
C SER A 143 63.64 -18.42 17.37
N GLN A 144 64.29 -19.09 16.41
CA GLN A 144 64.65 -20.51 16.59
C GLN A 144 66.09 -20.61 17.11
N THR A 145 66.23 -20.29 18.39
CA THR A 145 67.37 -20.58 19.28
C THR A 145 66.76 -20.56 20.69
N SER A 146 66.91 -21.52 21.60
CA SER A 146 67.77 -22.68 21.74
C SER A 146 67.23 -23.47 22.96
N ALA A 147 67.16 -24.80 22.90
CA ALA A 147 67.08 -25.62 24.11
C ALA A 147 67.88 -26.92 23.96
N ASN A 148 68.82 -27.09 24.91
CA ASN A 148 69.56 -28.28 25.32
C ASN A 148 70.87 -28.68 24.59
N ALA A 149 71.97 -28.48 25.32
CA ALA A 149 73.33 -29.07 25.21
C ALA A 149 73.34 -30.60 25.55
N PRO A 150 74.47 -31.37 25.47
CA PRO A 150 75.89 -30.98 25.32
C PRO A 150 76.81 -31.87 24.43
N ALA A 151 78.07 -31.39 24.30
CA ALA A 151 79.33 -32.07 23.93
C ALA A 151 79.45 -32.54 22.45
N VAL A 152 80.52 -32.25 21.70
CA VAL A 152 81.95 -32.45 21.99
C VAL A 152 82.87 -31.49 21.20
N SER A 153 84.05 -31.32 21.79
CA SER A 153 85.26 -30.60 21.38
C SER A 153 85.91 -31.05 20.06
N ASN A 154 86.73 -30.15 19.49
CA ASN A 154 88.03 -30.32 18.77
C ASN A 154 88.03 -29.65 17.36
N VAL A 155 88.82 -28.60 17.06
CA VAL A 155 90.28 -28.51 16.76
C VAL A 155 90.49 -28.04 15.29
N ARG A 156 91.24 -26.93 15.13
CA ARG A 156 92.16 -26.46 14.03
C ARG A 156 91.64 -26.56 12.57
N GLY A 157 91.70 -25.53 11.71
CA GLY A 157 92.80 -24.63 11.39
C GLY A 157 93.46 -25.06 10.05
N GLY A 158 93.51 -24.19 9.02
CA GLY A 158 94.36 -24.44 7.84
C GLY A 158 93.90 -23.83 6.50
N ALA A 159 94.74 -22.93 5.98
CA ALA A 159 94.74 -22.19 4.71
C ALA A 159 94.52 -22.96 3.38
N SER A 160 93.99 -22.25 2.38
CA SER A 160 94.53 -22.08 0.99
C SER A 160 93.56 -21.20 0.20
N ALA A 161 93.96 -19.99 -0.24
CA ALA A 161 94.59 -19.65 -1.53
C ALA A 161 93.59 -19.53 -2.71
N GLU A 162 93.30 -18.27 -3.06
CA GLU A 162 92.88 -17.62 -4.34
C GLU A 162 93.21 -18.40 -5.65
N PRO A 163 92.62 -18.10 -6.86
CA PRO A 163 92.27 -16.74 -7.32
C PRO A 163 91.09 -16.51 -8.32
N SER A 164 90.84 -15.22 -8.57
CA SER A 164 90.32 -14.56 -9.80
C SER A 164 88.79 -14.52 -9.97
N ASP A 165 88.14 -13.43 -10.40
CA ASP A 165 88.61 -12.25 -11.13
C ASP A 165 87.54 -11.13 -11.06
N GLY A 166 87.95 -9.85 -11.13
CA GLY A 166 87.09 -8.76 -11.59
C GLY A 166 86.47 -7.81 -10.56
N PHE A 167 87.27 -6.88 -10.03
CA PHE A 167 86.77 -5.60 -9.48
C PHE A 167 86.62 -4.58 -10.62
N VAL A 168 85.41 -4.09 -10.86
CA VAL A 168 85.18 -2.71 -11.33
C VAL A 168 84.02 -2.10 -10.53
N SER A 169 84.32 -0.99 -9.87
CA SER A 169 83.36 -0.16 -9.16
C SER A 169 82.71 0.87 -10.10
N SER A 170 81.61 1.43 -9.61
CA SER A 170 80.89 2.65 -10.05
C SER A 170 79.68 2.46 -10.98
N ALA A 171 78.48 2.71 -10.45
CA ALA A 171 77.71 3.90 -10.80
C ALA A 171 76.45 4.05 -9.92
N ALA A 172 76.21 5.30 -9.55
CA ALA A 172 75.09 5.89 -8.82
C ALA A 172 73.75 5.13 -8.81
N ALA A 173 73.21 4.94 -7.61
CA ALA A 173 71.78 4.73 -7.40
C ALA A 173 71.03 5.98 -7.85
N SER A 174 70.16 5.83 -8.85
CA SER A 174 69.18 6.84 -9.22
C SER A 174 68.14 6.98 -8.10
N SER A 175 68.18 8.09 -7.39
CA SER A 175 67.08 8.55 -6.55
C SER A 175 65.89 8.93 -7.43
N GLN A 176 64.95 8.00 -7.64
CA GLN A 176 63.60 8.41 -8.05
C GLN A 176 63.00 9.21 -6.88
N PRO A 177 62.43 10.40 -7.14
CA PRO A 177 61.67 11.09 -6.11
C PRO A 177 60.50 10.19 -5.71
N VAL A 178 60.40 9.88 -4.42
CA VAL A 178 59.21 9.28 -3.85
C VAL A 178 58.08 10.27 -4.11
N GLN A 179 57.15 9.96 -5.01
CA GLN A 179 55.93 10.76 -5.12
C GLN A 179 55.26 10.77 -3.74
N PRO A 180 54.80 11.93 -3.24
CA PRO A 180 54.04 11.94 -1.99
C PRO A 180 52.83 11.02 -2.18
N VAL A 181 52.75 9.98 -1.36
CA VAL A 181 51.55 9.14 -1.28
C VAL A 181 50.49 10.02 -0.62
N ILE A 182 49.67 10.67 -1.44
CA ILE A 182 48.51 11.42 -0.96
C ILE A 182 47.52 10.37 -0.47
N ALA A 183 47.19 10.40 0.83
CA ALA A 183 46.13 9.55 1.35
C ALA A 183 44.79 9.96 0.69
N PRO A 184 43.98 9.00 0.23
CA PRO A 184 42.67 9.31 -0.35
C PRO A 184 41.80 10.06 0.66
N ALA A 185 40.96 10.97 0.16
CA ALA A 185 39.86 11.49 0.94
C ALA A 185 38.94 10.32 1.33
N ARG A 186 38.43 10.34 2.56
CA ARG A 186 37.45 9.36 3.03
C ARG A 186 36.10 9.76 2.45
N ALA A 187 35.35 8.78 1.96
CA ALA A 187 33.96 8.98 1.59
C ALA A 187 33.04 7.92 2.16
N TYR A 188 31.77 8.29 2.32
CA TYR A 188 30.68 7.39 2.68
C TYR A 188 29.34 7.91 2.15
N ILE A 189 28.38 7.02 1.95
CA ILE A 189 27.04 7.33 1.48
C ILE A 189 26.03 7.16 2.62
N THR A 190 25.12 8.13 2.76
CA THR A 190 23.95 8.02 3.63
C THR A 190 22.67 8.17 2.81
N VAL A 191 21.61 7.44 3.15
CA VAL A 191 20.30 7.53 2.49
C VAL A 191 19.44 8.60 3.16
N ASP A 192 18.75 9.41 2.35
CA ASP A 192 17.92 10.55 2.76
C ASP A 192 16.60 10.51 1.97
N SER A 193 15.73 9.55 2.25
CA SER A 193 14.53 9.30 1.43
C SER A 193 13.44 10.39 1.53
N GLY A 194 13.62 11.50 2.26
CA GLY A 194 12.61 12.55 2.40
C GLY A 194 11.32 12.16 3.17
N SER A 195 11.01 10.86 3.27
CA SER A 195 9.90 10.30 4.03
C SER A 195 10.29 10.04 5.50
N ALA A 196 9.29 9.81 6.37
CA ALA A 196 9.48 9.38 7.76
C ALA A 196 10.17 8.00 7.90
N HIS A 197 10.32 7.25 6.80
CA HIS A 197 10.96 5.94 6.74
C HIS A 197 12.28 6.07 5.98
N SER A 198 13.38 6.28 6.71
CA SER A 198 14.72 6.35 6.12
C SER A 198 15.02 5.05 5.37
N SER A 199 15.24 5.13 4.05
CA SER A 199 15.55 4.06 3.08
C SER A 199 14.40 3.36 2.36
N GLU A 200 13.14 3.79 2.49
CA GLU A 200 12.01 3.24 1.71
C GLU A 200 11.26 4.37 0.99
N VAL A 201 10.92 4.14 -0.28
CA VAL A 201 10.10 5.04 -1.10
C VAL A 201 9.07 4.17 -1.81
N SER A 202 7.78 4.49 -1.67
CA SER A 202 6.72 3.78 -2.40
C SER A 202 6.54 4.38 -3.78
N GLU A 203 6.16 3.55 -4.75
CA GLU A 203 5.83 3.96 -6.11
C GLU A 203 4.65 4.96 -6.13
N SER A 204 3.70 4.78 -5.22
CA SER A 204 2.58 5.70 -5.00
C SER A 204 2.94 7.05 -4.34
N ASP A 205 4.16 7.26 -3.83
CA ASP A 205 4.51 8.49 -3.09
C ASP A 205 4.73 9.69 -4.00
N ARG A 206 3.65 10.43 -4.26
CA ARG A 206 3.67 11.66 -5.06
C ARG A 206 4.34 12.85 -4.37
N SER A 207 4.50 12.82 -3.04
CA SER A 207 5.11 13.93 -2.28
C SER A 207 6.62 13.84 -2.25
N TYR A 208 7.15 12.62 -2.13
CA TYR A 208 8.58 12.33 -2.09
C TYR A 208 8.95 11.15 -3.01
N PRO A 209 8.76 11.28 -4.33
CA PRO A 209 8.95 10.19 -5.30
C PRO A 209 10.44 9.92 -5.58
N TYR A 210 11.36 10.26 -4.68
CA TYR A 210 12.79 10.20 -4.93
C TYR A 210 13.52 9.41 -3.86
N MET A 211 14.22 8.36 -4.28
CA MET A 211 15.33 7.82 -3.49
C MET A 211 16.46 8.84 -3.51
N GLN A 212 16.97 9.27 -2.36
CA GLN A 212 18.10 10.20 -2.30
C GLN A 212 19.26 9.67 -1.48
N TYR A 213 20.46 10.02 -1.91
CA TYR A 213 21.72 9.57 -1.34
C TYR A 213 22.67 10.75 -1.21
N ASN A 214 23.36 10.83 -0.08
CA ASN A 214 24.34 11.87 0.19
C ASN A 214 25.73 11.23 0.22
N PHE A 215 26.55 11.56 -0.78
CA PHE A 215 27.95 11.15 -0.83
C PHE A 215 28.80 12.18 -0.12
N HIS A 216 29.24 11.84 1.10
CA HIS A 216 30.08 12.67 1.94
C HIS A 216 31.53 12.46 1.58
N ILE A 217 32.30 13.55 1.44
CA ILE A 217 33.74 13.55 1.26
C ILE A 217 34.35 14.26 2.46
N GLU A 218 35.33 13.63 3.11
CA GLU A 218 36.00 14.11 4.30
C GLU A 218 37.52 13.93 4.22
N ASN A 219 38.25 14.81 4.90
CA ASN A 219 39.72 14.81 4.96
C ASN A 219 40.35 14.98 3.57
N ALA A 220 39.74 15.82 2.72
CA ALA A 220 40.27 16.11 1.41
C ALA A 220 41.70 16.70 1.48
N PRO A 221 42.63 16.26 0.62
CA PRO A 221 43.99 16.79 0.59
C PRO A 221 44.02 18.29 0.27
N ALA A 222 44.96 19.03 0.86
CA ALA A 222 45.16 20.43 0.51
C ALA A 222 45.67 20.58 -0.94
N GLY A 223 44.93 21.32 -1.77
CA GLY A 223 45.27 21.60 -3.17
C GLY A 223 44.04 21.45 -4.09
N SER A 224 44.07 22.07 -5.27
CA SER A 224 42.99 21.94 -6.26
C SER A 224 43.17 20.66 -7.07
N LEU A 225 42.89 19.51 -6.46
CA LEU A 225 42.85 18.22 -7.15
C LEU A 225 41.46 17.98 -7.75
N THR A 226 41.42 17.28 -8.88
CA THR A 226 40.17 16.88 -9.53
C THR A 226 40.19 15.38 -9.82
N THR A 227 39.02 14.75 -9.76
CA THR A 227 38.80 13.33 -10.11
C THR A 227 37.50 13.19 -10.89
N ASN A 228 37.32 12.06 -11.58
CA ASN A 228 36.02 11.68 -12.09
C ASN A 228 35.38 10.68 -11.11
N LEU A 229 34.10 10.86 -10.83
CA LEU A 229 33.32 9.94 -10.02
C LEU A 229 32.48 9.05 -10.93
N LYS A 230 32.73 7.75 -10.87
CA LYS A 230 31.92 6.73 -11.53
C LYS A 230 30.77 6.35 -10.62
N ILE A 231 29.55 6.38 -11.15
CA ILE A 231 28.33 5.91 -10.49
C ILE A 231 27.97 4.55 -11.08
N ASP A 232 27.92 3.54 -10.22
CA ASP A 232 27.43 2.21 -10.56
C ASP A 232 26.10 1.99 -9.84
N LEU A 233 25.08 1.58 -10.59
CA LEU A 233 23.76 1.23 -10.08
C LEU A 233 23.61 -0.30 -10.07
N GLY A 234 22.90 -0.83 -9.09
CA GLY A 234 22.59 -2.26 -9.00
C GLY A 234 21.47 -2.52 -8.00
N GLY A 235 21.31 -3.78 -7.60
CA GLY A 235 20.19 -4.22 -6.78
C GLY A 235 19.22 -5.10 -7.58
N GLN A 236 18.00 -5.22 -7.09
CA GLN A 236 16.87 -5.86 -7.77
C GLN A 236 16.24 -4.86 -8.75
N ALA A 237 16.01 -3.65 -8.26
CA ALA A 237 15.44 -2.51 -8.96
C ALA A 237 16.17 -2.20 -10.28
N THR A 238 15.41 -2.04 -11.36
CA THR A 238 15.87 -1.80 -12.73
C THR A 238 15.65 -0.36 -13.19
N LYS A 239 16.75 0.27 -13.62
CA LYS A 239 16.69 1.63 -14.21
C LYS A 239 15.83 1.64 -15.47
N GLY A 240 14.83 2.51 -15.47
CA GLY A 240 13.89 2.72 -16.56
C GLY A 240 12.61 1.88 -16.45
N GLU A 241 12.57 0.94 -15.51
CA GLU A 241 11.38 0.19 -15.13
C GLU A 241 10.87 0.80 -13.81
N ASP A 242 11.57 0.62 -12.70
CA ASP A 242 11.14 1.10 -11.37
C ASP A 242 11.82 2.42 -10.92
N TYR A 243 12.85 2.91 -11.61
CA TYR A 243 13.34 4.29 -11.40
C TYR A 243 13.96 5.00 -12.60
N GLU A 244 13.81 6.33 -12.66
CA GLU A 244 14.34 7.20 -13.70
C GLU A 244 15.87 7.40 -13.63
N HIS A 245 16.44 8.05 -14.65
CA HIS A 245 17.86 8.37 -14.69
C HIS A 245 18.31 9.23 -13.48
N PRO A 246 19.46 8.93 -12.83
CA PRO A 246 19.88 9.65 -11.65
C PRO A 246 20.23 11.12 -11.92
N GLU A 247 19.94 11.97 -10.94
CA GLU A 247 20.35 13.37 -10.90
C GLU A 247 21.28 13.61 -9.71
N TYR A 248 22.10 14.65 -9.79
CA TYR A 248 22.98 15.06 -8.71
C TYR A 248 22.87 16.56 -8.41
N SER A 249 23.30 16.93 -7.20
CA SER A 249 23.37 18.30 -6.73
C SER A 249 24.66 18.54 -5.94
N MET A 250 25.32 19.67 -6.22
CA MET A 250 26.52 20.12 -5.50
C MET A 250 26.26 21.36 -4.63
N ASP A 251 25.04 21.90 -4.65
CA ASP A 251 24.64 23.11 -3.93
C ASP A 251 23.67 22.82 -2.77
N GLY A 252 23.68 21.59 -2.27
CA GLY A 252 22.83 21.15 -1.16
C GLY A 252 21.39 20.80 -1.55
N GLY A 253 21.13 20.54 -2.84
CA GLY A 253 19.81 20.18 -3.36
C GLY A 253 18.99 21.37 -3.85
N ASN A 254 19.59 22.55 -4.01
CA ASN A 254 18.91 23.73 -4.55
C ASN A 254 18.74 23.61 -6.08
N THR A 255 19.72 23.03 -6.76
CA THR A 255 19.65 22.70 -8.18
C THR A 255 20.04 21.25 -8.41
N TRP A 256 19.38 20.62 -9.40
CA TRP A 256 19.58 19.22 -9.78
C TRP A 256 19.97 19.16 -11.25
N THR A 257 20.97 18.33 -11.54
CA THR A 257 21.49 18.10 -12.90
C THR A 257 21.48 16.61 -13.17
N ALA A 258 20.99 16.19 -14.35
CA ALA A 258 21.07 14.80 -14.77
C ALA A 258 22.54 14.35 -14.82
N VAL A 259 22.80 13.12 -14.34
CA VAL A 259 24.09 12.47 -14.55
C VAL A 259 24.31 12.26 -16.05
N ASP A 260 25.55 12.35 -16.53
CA ASP A 260 25.86 12.08 -17.92
C ASP A 260 25.49 10.62 -18.28
N PRO A 261 25.10 10.31 -19.54
CA PRO A 261 24.74 8.95 -19.94
C PRO A 261 25.83 7.88 -19.74
N ASP A 262 27.10 8.28 -19.63
CA ASP A 262 28.23 7.39 -19.32
C ASP A 262 28.35 7.07 -17.82
N MET A 263 27.43 7.60 -16.98
CA MET A 263 27.39 7.46 -15.52
C MET A 263 28.65 7.97 -14.83
N VAL A 264 29.28 9.01 -15.39
CA VAL A 264 30.50 9.62 -14.83
C VAL A 264 30.31 11.11 -14.59
N LEU A 265 30.51 11.53 -13.34
CA LEU A 265 30.64 12.93 -12.97
C LEU A 265 32.08 13.39 -13.22
N LYS A 266 32.25 14.31 -14.18
CA LYS A 266 33.57 14.73 -14.68
C LYS A 266 34.16 15.90 -13.90
N ASN A 267 35.47 15.87 -13.69
CA ASN A 267 36.26 16.97 -13.11
C ASN A 267 35.77 17.45 -11.73
N VAL A 268 35.31 16.54 -10.88
CA VAL A 268 34.88 16.84 -9.51
C VAL A 268 36.08 17.30 -8.69
N VAL A 269 35.96 18.45 -8.03
CA VAL A 269 37.00 18.97 -7.12
C VAL A 269 37.02 18.11 -5.86
N VAL A 270 38.21 17.64 -5.47
CA VAL A 270 38.39 16.86 -4.23
C VAL A 270 38.39 17.82 -3.05
N GLN A 271 37.24 18.01 -2.41
CA GLN A 271 37.05 18.89 -1.27
C GLN A 271 36.04 18.30 -0.28
N ASP A 272 36.15 18.69 0.99
CA ASP A 272 35.18 18.29 2.01
C ASP A 272 33.78 18.84 1.65
N GLY A 273 32.76 17.99 1.74
CA GLY A 273 31.40 18.38 1.38
C GLY A 273 30.49 17.20 1.07
N VAL A 274 29.33 17.50 0.51
CA VAL A 274 28.30 16.51 0.17
C VAL A 274 27.86 16.72 -1.27
N ILE A 275 27.87 15.64 -2.04
CA ILE A 275 27.18 15.56 -3.34
C ILE A 275 25.89 14.78 -3.10
N LYS A 276 24.74 15.41 -3.34
CA LYS A 276 23.45 14.71 -3.26
C LYS A 276 23.18 14.03 -4.59
N PHE A 277 22.61 12.84 -4.55
CA PHE A 277 22.08 12.10 -5.69
C PHE A 277 20.62 11.79 -5.44
N ARG A 278 19.82 11.75 -6.50
CA ARG A 278 18.44 11.26 -6.41
C ARG A 278 18.04 10.49 -7.67
N MET A 279 17.12 9.55 -7.50
CA MET A 279 16.48 8.79 -8.58
C MET A 279 14.98 8.83 -8.34
N LYS A 280 14.22 9.23 -9.35
CA LYS A 280 12.76 9.29 -9.24
C LYS A 280 12.20 7.89 -9.40
N VAL A 281 11.40 7.43 -8.44
CA VAL A 281 10.69 6.15 -8.52
C VAL A 281 9.60 6.27 -9.59
N ILE A 282 9.40 5.19 -10.34
CA ILE A 282 8.39 5.06 -11.39
C ILE A 282 7.29 4.17 -10.83
N ASP A 283 6.05 4.62 -10.99
CA ASP A 283 4.84 3.81 -10.78
C ASP A 283 4.52 3.16 -12.13
N ASP A 284 4.60 1.83 -12.18
CA ASP A 284 4.57 1.06 -13.42
C ASP A 284 3.30 0.22 -13.60
N TYR A 285 2.34 0.36 -12.67
CA TYR A 285 0.97 -0.15 -12.70
C TYR A 285 0.83 -1.68 -12.80
N GLY A 286 0.10 -2.24 -11.84
CA GLY A 286 -0.17 -3.66 -11.68
C GLY A 286 -1.00 -4.32 -12.78
N GLN A 287 -1.61 -3.55 -13.68
CA GLN A 287 -2.30 -4.08 -14.87
C GLN A 287 -1.35 -4.84 -15.81
N HIS A 288 -0.04 -4.60 -15.71
CA HIS A 288 0.98 -5.27 -16.51
C HIS A 288 1.51 -6.52 -15.81
N ALA A 289 1.56 -7.63 -16.56
CA ALA A 289 2.01 -8.91 -16.02
C ALA A 289 3.51 -8.84 -15.65
N GLY A 290 3.78 -8.91 -14.35
CA GLY A 290 5.13 -8.73 -13.80
C GLY A 290 5.14 -7.71 -12.68
N ASN A 291 4.27 -6.71 -12.77
CA ASN A 291 4.29 -5.47 -11.99
C ASN A 291 3.44 -5.55 -10.71
N GLN A 292 3.28 -6.75 -10.16
CA GLN A 292 2.53 -6.93 -8.91
C GLN A 292 3.38 -7.73 -7.96
N ASN A 293 3.38 -7.32 -6.69
CA ASN A 293 4.17 -7.92 -5.64
C ASN A 293 5.68 -8.00 -6.00
N GLU A 294 6.26 -6.97 -6.62
CA GLU A 294 7.63 -7.05 -7.13
C GLU A 294 8.72 -7.11 -6.05
N GLY A 295 9.79 -7.84 -6.38
CA GLY A 295 10.92 -8.02 -5.47
C GLY A 295 10.67 -9.00 -4.34
N THR A 296 11.04 -8.58 -3.13
CA THR A 296 11.11 -9.45 -1.95
C THR A 296 10.01 -9.12 -0.95
N LYS A 297 9.19 -10.11 -0.59
CA LYS A 297 8.19 -9.98 0.48
C LYS A 297 8.85 -9.56 1.80
N MET A 298 8.42 -8.42 2.33
CA MET A 298 8.86 -7.85 3.61
C MET A 298 7.92 -8.19 4.76
N SER A 299 6.61 -8.26 4.52
CA SER A 299 5.60 -8.66 5.49
C SER A 299 4.56 -9.56 4.85
N ASP A 300 3.95 -10.43 5.66
CA ASP A 300 2.80 -11.23 5.26
C ASP A 300 1.55 -10.65 5.95
N GLU A 301 0.61 -10.17 5.14
CA GLU A 301 -0.63 -9.54 5.61
C GLU A 301 -1.82 -10.50 5.47
N GLY A 302 -1.77 -11.40 4.49
CA GLY A 302 -2.80 -12.44 4.27
C GLY A 302 -3.01 -13.33 5.50
N THR A 303 -1.94 -13.81 6.12
CA THR A 303 -2.01 -14.70 7.30
C THR A 303 -2.66 -14.06 8.52
N GLN A 304 -2.68 -12.72 8.60
CA GLN A 304 -3.36 -11.98 9.67
C GLN A 304 -4.89 -12.01 9.50
N ILE A 305 -5.34 -12.13 8.25
CA ILE A 305 -6.74 -12.25 7.88
C ILE A 305 -7.17 -13.72 7.96
N HIS A 306 -6.58 -14.58 7.12
CA HIS A 306 -6.89 -16.00 7.06
C HIS A 306 -5.74 -16.79 6.41
N ALA A 307 -5.49 -18.03 6.86
CA ALA A 307 -4.34 -18.84 6.41
C ALA A 307 -4.36 -19.21 4.91
N ASN A 308 -5.53 -19.20 4.28
CA ASN A 308 -5.68 -19.46 2.84
C ASN A 308 -5.61 -18.18 1.99
N ILE A 309 -5.44 -17.00 2.59
CA ILE A 309 -5.13 -15.77 1.87
C ILE A 309 -3.61 -15.68 1.80
N THR A 310 -3.10 -15.80 0.59
CA THR A 310 -1.68 -15.92 0.28
C THR A 310 -1.28 -14.83 -0.71
N GLU A 311 0.02 -14.64 -0.88
CA GLU A 311 0.59 -13.64 -1.80
C GLU A 311 0.28 -12.17 -1.43
N PHE A 312 -0.56 -11.91 -0.43
CA PHE A 312 -0.78 -10.56 0.12
C PHE A 312 0.27 -10.12 1.15
N GLY A 313 0.74 -8.87 1.05
CA GLY A 313 1.59 -8.18 2.02
C GLY A 313 2.60 -7.25 1.35
N LYS A 314 3.46 -6.59 2.12
CA LYS A 314 4.38 -5.58 1.57
C LYS A 314 5.54 -6.21 0.79
N TYR A 315 5.76 -5.78 -0.45
CA TYR A 315 6.92 -6.16 -1.26
C TYR A 315 7.85 -4.97 -1.50
N SER A 316 9.08 -5.27 -1.91
CA SER A 316 10.05 -4.22 -2.24
C SER A 316 11.24 -4.75 -3.03
N GLU A 317 11.79 -3.88 -3.85
CA GLU A 317 13.05 -4.08 -4.53
C GLU A 317 14.16 -3.22 -3.95
N GLU A 318 15.34 -3.82 -3.77
CA GLU A 318 16.53 -3.07 -3.35
C GLU A 318 17.15 -2.32 -4.53
N ALA A 319 17.37 -1.01 -4.39
CA ALA A 319 18.13 -0.16 -5.31
C ALA A 319 19.43 0.29 -4.64
N THR A 320 20.57 -0.06 -5.25
CA THR A 320 21.91 0.20 -4.72
C THR A 320 22.66 1.20 -5.60
N ILE A 321 23.24 2.22 -4.98
CA ILE A 321 24.21 3.13 -5.61
C ILE A 321 25.61 2.87 -5.07
N SER A 322 26.60 2.81 -5.96
CA SER A 322 28.02 2.72 -5.63
C SER A 322 28.77 3.83 -6.33
N ILE A 323 29.63 4.55 -5.58
CA ILE A 323 30.40 5.67 -6.11
C ILE A 323 31.89 5.40 -5.90
N SER A 324 32.69 5.59 -6.96
CA SER A 324 34.14 5.40 -6.91
C SER A 324 34.89 6.47 -7.69
N SER A 325 36.11 6.80 -7.26
CA SER A 325 37.00 7.69 -8.01
C SER A 325 37.83 6.91 -9.03
N ASP A 326 38.06 7.51 -10.20
CA ASP A 326 38.83 6.91 -11.30
C ASP A 326 40.33 6.78 -11.02
N ASN A 327 40.84 7.56 -10.08
CA ASN A 327 42.28 7.67 -9.78
C ASN A 327 42.61 7.40 -8.31
N GLY A 328 41.63 6.97 -7.51
CA GLY A 328 41.81 6.63 -6.11
C GLY A 328 42.03 7.83 -5.20
N LEU A 329 41.72 9.06 -5.62
CA LEU A 329 41.82 10.25 -4.76
C LEU A 329 40.69 10.34 -3.72
N ILE A 330 39.58 9.65 -3.93
CA ILE A 330 38.44 9.53 -3.01
C ILE A 330 38.11 8.04 -2.84
N SER A 331 37.98 7.55 -1.61
CA SER A 331 37.57 6.16 -1.38
C SER A 331 36.17 5.89 -1.94
N SER A 332 35.90 4.65 -2.35
CA SER A 332 34.57 4.24 -2.78
C SER A 332 33.66 3.91 -1.61
N ASP A 333 32.35 4.05 -1.80
CA ASP A 333 31.34 3.51 -0.89
C ASP A 333 30.05 3.16 -1.64
N SER A 334 29.15 2.42 -0.98
CA SER A 334 27.87 1.97 -1.53
C SER A 334 26.76 2.06 -0.49
N ALA A 335 25.54 2.40 -0.92
CA ALA A 335 24.36 2.34 -0.07
C ALA A 335 23.14 1.88 -0.87
N SER A 336 22.15 1.36 -0.15
CA SER A 336 20.93 0.82 -0.73
C SER A 336 19.69 1.46 -0.09
N SER A 337 18.66 1.63 -0.90
CA SER A 337 17.30 1.92 -0.46
C SER A 337 16.36 0.90 -1.08
N LYS A 338 15.10 0.97 -0.71
CA LYS A 338 14.05 0.09 -1.21
C LYS A 338 12.98 0.89 -1.91
N ILE A 339 12.55 0.38 -3.05
CA ILE A 339 11.32 0.78 -3.73
C ILE A 339 10.24 -0.16 -3.19
N VAL A 340 9.16 0.40 -2.65
CA VAL A 340 8.04 -0.36 -2.10
C VAL A 340 6.95 -0.39 -3.15
N GLU A 341 6.70 -1.60 -3.63
CA GLU A 341 5.58 -1.95 -4.52
C GLU A 341 4.26 -1.48 -3.91
N ASN A 342 3.39 -0.91 -4.74
CA ASN A 342 2.03 -0.58 -4.35
C ASN A 342 0.96 -1.45 -4.98
N ASP A 343 1.29 -2.25 -5.98
CA ASP A 343 0.34 -3.10 -6.68
C ASP A 343 0.33 -4.53 -6.11
N ASP A 344 -0.76 -4.89 -5.44
CA ASP A 344 -0.92 -6.15 -4.73
C ASP A 344 -1.56 -7.23 -5.61
N PHE A 345 -0.92 -8.40 -5.67
CA PHE A 345 -1.59 -9.63 -6.11
C PHE A 345 -1.96 -10.50 -4.89
N VAL A 346 -3.26 -10.71 -4.68
CA VAL A 346 -3.78 -11.49 -3.55
C VAL A 346 -4.44 -12.77 -4.02
N LYS A 347 -4.02 -13.91 -3.47
CA LYS A 347 -4.52 -15.22 -3.86
C LYS A 347 -5.27 -15.92 -2.74
N PHE A 348 -6.48 -16.40 -3.05
CA PHE A 348 -7.25 -17.28 -2.18
C PHE A 348 -6.99 -18.73 -2.59
N ALA A 349 -6.24 -19.46 -1.78
CA ALA A 349 -5.73 -20.81 -2.06
C ALA A 349 -6.62 -21.95 -1.51
N GLY A 350 -7.89 -21.65 -1.20
CA GLY A 350 -8.84 -22.56 -0.58
C GLY A 350 -9.93 -21.83 0.18
N ASP A 351 -10.72 -22.57 0.96
CA ASP A 351 -11.87 -21.99 1.69
C ASP A 351 -11.41 -20.85 2.62
N VAL A 352 -12.07 -19.69 2.52
CA VAL A 352 -11.86 -18.53 3.39
C VAL A 352 -13.15 -18.23 4.11
N ASP A 353 -13.12 -18.34 5.44
CA ASP A 353 -14.10 -17.71 6.33
C ASP A 353 -13.33 -16.72 7.21
N ALA A 354 -13.37 -15.44 6.84
CA ALA A 354 -12.52 -14.43 7.48
C ALA A 354 -13.14 -13.81 8.74
N GLU A 355 -14.27 -14.34 9.24
CA GLU A 355 -14.92 -13.91 10.49
C GLU A 355 -15.25 -12.39 10.54
N GLY A 356 -15.53 -11.79 9.39
CA GLY A 356 -15.83 -10.37 9.21
C GLY A 356 -14.60 -9.46 9.14
N LYS A 357 -13.39 -10.00 8.99
CA LYS A 357 -12.17 -9.22 8.84
C LYS A 357 -12.12 -8.48 7.50
N GLU A 358 -11.30 -7.44 7.48
CA GLU A 358 -11.02 -6.63 6.30
C GLU A 358 -9.75 -7.11 5.59
N LEU A 359 -9.81 -7.17 4.27
CA LEU A 359 -8.69 -7.22 3.33
C LEU A 359 -8.69 -5.87 2.60
N ASN A 360 -7.59 -5.13 2.68
CA ASN A 360 -7.45 -3.80 2.12
C ASN A 360 -6.10 -3.70 1.41
N THR A 361 -6.10 -3.60 0.09
CA THR A 361 -4.87 -3.57 -0.73
C THR A 361 -4.32 -2.14 -0.85
N GLY A 362 -5.19 -1.15 -0.99
CA GLY A 362 -4.90 0.22 -0.57
C GLY A 362 -4.76 1.19 -1.73
N ILE A 363 -3.54 1.47 -2.18
CA ILE A 363 -3.29 2.30 -3.36
C ILE A 363 -2.50 1.42 -4.32
N GLY A 364 -2.87 1.41 -5.59
CA GLY A 364 -2.25 0.58 -6.61
C GLY A 364 -3.32 -0.08 -7.46
N ASP A 365 -2.92 -0.58 -8.63
CA ASP A 365 -3.78 -1.40 -9.49
C ASP A 365 -3.71 -2.86 -9.01
N ASP A 366 -4.61 -3.20 -8.09
CA ASP A 366 -4.57 -4.42 -7.31
C ASP A 366 -5.33 -5.56 -8.00
N THR A 367 -4.99 -6.80 -7.63
CA THR A 367 -5.69 -7.99 -8.14
C THR A 367 -5.99 -9.00 -7.05
N ILE A 368 -7.29 -9.24 -6.84
CA ILE A 368 -7.80 -10.33 -6.02
C ILE A 368 -8.13 -11.54 -6.90
N HIS A 369 -7.45 -12.65 -6.64
CA HIS A 369 -7.62 -13.91 -7.36
C HIS A 369 -8.16 -15.01 -6.44
N ALA A 370 -9.48 -15.19 -6.46
CA ALA A 370 -10.15 -16.32 -5.87
C ALA A 370 -10.63 -17.29 -6.96
N LYS A 371 -10.01 -18.48 -7.02
CA LYS A 371 -10.43 -19.58 -7.90
C LYS A 371 -10.47 -20.94 -7.20
N GLU A 372 -10.14 -20.96 -5.90
CA GLU A 372 -10.13 -22.17 -5.08
C GLU A 372 -10.90 -21.92 -3.77
N GLY A 373 -11.83 -22.83 -3.43
CA GLY A 373 -12.56 -22.85 -2.15
C GLY A 373 -13.58 -21.74 -1.94
N ASP A 374 -14.53 -21.91 -1.01
CA ASP A 374 -15.58 -20.92 -0.78
C ASP A 374 -15.07 -19.62 -0.13
N VAL A 375 -15.79 -18.50 -0.30
CA VAL A 375 -15.45 -17.19 0.29
C VAL A 375 -16.58 -16.70 1.18
N LYS A 376 -16.30 -16.45 2.47
CA LYS A 376 -17.32 -16.14 3.47
C LYS A 376 -16.83 -15.08 4.44
N ASN A 377 -17.76 -14.23 4.88
CA ASN A 377 -17.58 -13.30 6.00
C ASN A 377 -16.28 -12.48 5.86
N ILE A 378 -16.06 -11.83 4.72
CA ILE A 378 -14.88 -10.98 4.49
C ILE A 378 -15.31 -9.64 3.91
N ASN A 379 -14.63 -8.57 4.31
CA ASN A 379 -14.78 -7.25 3.72
C ASN A 379 -13.54 -6.97 2.85
N ILE A 380 -13.71 -6.91 1.54
CA ILE A 380 -12.62 -6.69 0.58
C ILE A 380 -12.73 -5.25 0.08
N LYS A 381 -11.65 -4.48 0.22
CA LYS A 381 -11.49 -3.12 -0.29
C LYS A 381 -10.25 -3.08 -1.17
N MET A 382 -10.41 -2.66 -2.41
CA MET A 382 -9.29 -2.62 -3.36
C MET A 382 -8.60 -1.25 -3.32
N GLY A 383 -9.38 -0.16 -3.30
CA GLY A 383 -8.90 1.13 -2.81
C GLY A 383 -8.73 2.15 -3.92
N ASP A 384 -7.56 2.77 -4.07
CA ASP A 384 -7.28 3.72 -5.16
C ASP A 384 -6.46 3.03 -6.26
N GLY A 385 -7.00 2.92 -7.48
CA GLY A 385 -6.36 2.27 -8.61
C GLY A 385 -7.38 1.60 -9.51
N ASP A 386 -7.00 1.17 -10.71
CA ASP A 386 -7.88 0.41 -11.60
C ASP A 386 -7.79 -1.09 -11.23
N ASP A 387 -8.66 -1.54 -10.32
CA ASP A 387 -8.53 -2.80 -9.63
C ASP A 387 -9.24 -3.98 -10.32
N GLN A 388 -8.83 -5.20 -9.97
CA GLN A 388 -9.47 -6.42 -10.46
C GLN A 388 -9.77 -7.45 -9.36
N ALA A 389 -11.04 -7.84 -9.27
CA ALA A 389 -11.48 -8.96 -8.44
C ALA A 389 -12.01 -10.11 -9.30
N ILE A 390 -11.50 -11.32 -9.10
CA ILE A 390 -11.97 -12.53 -9.78
C ILE A 390 -12.41 -13.58 -8.77
N PHE A 391 -13.68 -13.96 -8.86
CA PHE A 391 -14.32 -15.01 -8.08
C PHE A 391 -15.05 -15.96 -9.02
N GLU A 392 -14.46 -17.13 -9.26
CA GLU A 392 -15.00 -18.15 -10.18
C GLU A 392 -15.24 -19.51 -9.49
N ASN A 393 -16.46 -20.03 -9.60
CA ASN A 393 -16.87 -21.34 -9.07
C ASN A 393 -16.87 -21.45 -7.53
N HIS A 394 -17.40 -20.44 -6.84
CA HIS A 394 -17.46 -20.37 -5.38
C HIS A 394 -18.89 -20.41 -4.83
N THR A 395 -19.03 -20.79 -3.56
CA THR A 395 -20.06 -20.20 -2.70
C THR A 395 -19.50 -18.93 -2.06
N ILE A 396 -20.11 -17.78 -2.36
CA ILE A 396 -19.78 -16.48 -1.76
C ILE A 396 -20.90 -16.11 -0.81
N MET A 397 -20.59 -15.81 0.46
CA MET A 397 -21.61 -15.43 1.45
C MET A 397 -21.16 -14.32 2.40
N ASN A 398 -22.08 -13.41 2.77
CA ASN A 398 -21.83 -12.34 3.76
C ASN A 398 -20.53 -11.59 3.47
N THR A 399 -20.28 -11.29 2.21
CA THR A 399 -19.02 -10.73 1.74
C THR A 399 -19.27 -9.38 1.12
N THR A 400 -18.41 -8.41 1.41
CA THR A 400 -18.39 -7.13 0.70
C THR A 400 -17.17 -7.11 -0.21
N ILE A 401 -17.34 -6.67 -1.45
CA ILE A 401 -16.28 -6.39 -2.42
C ILE A 401 -16.50 -4.95 -2.86
N ASP A 402 -15.54 -4.09 -2.57
CA ASP A 402 -15.56 -2.66 -2.82
C ASP A 402 -14.36 -2.32 -3.70
N GLY A 403 -14.62 -1.86 -4.94
CA GLY A 403 -13.60 -1.45 -5.90
C GLY A 403 -12.86 -0.23 -5.39
N GLY A 404 -13.56 0.89 -5.26
CA GLY A 404 -13.05 2.08 -4.61
C GLY A 404 -12.97 3.25 -5.57
N ASN A 405 -11.77 3.76 -5.87
CA ASN A 405 -11.53 4.85 -6.81
C ASN A 405 -10.72 4.32 -8.00
N GLY A 406 -11.30 4.32 -9.18
CA GLY A 406 -10.67 3.81 -10.39
C GLY A 406 -11.69 3.13 -11.28
N SER A 407 -11.28 2.61 -12.42
CA SER A 407 -12.17 1.85 -13.31
C SER A 407 -12.01 0.36 -13.03
N ASP A 408 -12.83 -0.16 -12.13
CA ASP A 408 -12.61 -1.47 -11.53
C ASP A 408 -13.33 -2.59 -12.28
N ILE A 409 -12.77 -3.80 -12.22
CA ILE A 409 -13.37 -5.00 -12.79
C ILE A 409 -13.63 -6.03 -11.70
N ILE A 410 -14.90 -6.22 -11.36
CA ILE A 410 -15.32 -7.20 -10.36
C ILE A 410 -16.08 -8.35 -11.03
N ASN A 411 -15.46 -9.53 -11.09
CA ASN A 411 -15.95 -10.71 -11.81
C ASN A 411 -16.42 -11.82 -10.86
N LEU A 412 -17.73 -11.96 -10.70
CA LEU A 412 -18.41 -13.02 -9.94
C LEU A 412 -19.15 -13.97 -10.90
N THR A 413 -18.42 -14.75 -11.70
CA THR A 413 -19.01 -15.63 -12.71
C THR A 413 -18.92 -17.11 -12.35
N SER A 414 -19.88 -17.89 -12.85
CA SER A 414 -19.97 -19.34 -12.64
C SER A 414 -20.01 -19.79 -11.17
N ASN A 415 -20.41 -18.90 -10.27
CA ASN A 415 -20.47 -19.20 -8.84
C ASN A 415 -21.64 -20.12 -8.51
N ASP A 416 -21.41 -21.09 -7.62
CA ASP A 416 -22.43 -22.03 -7.16
C ASP A 416 -23.51 -21.32 -6.33
N LYS A 417 -23.10 -20.34 -5.51
CA LYS A 417 -24.01 -19.51 -4.70
C LYS A 417 -23.41 -18.12 -4.47
N THR A 418 -24.28 -17.13 -4.40
CA THR A 418 -23.93 -15.77 -3.98
C THR A 418 -25.05 -15.27 -3.07
N ILE A 419 -24.78 -15.12 -1.77
CA ILE A 419 -25.83 -14.86 -0.77
C ILE A 419 -25.39 -13.72 0.15
N ASP A 420 -26.25 -12.73 0.32
CA ASP A 420 -25.98 -11.58 1.20
C ASP A 420 -24.60 -10.92 0.91
N THR A 421 -24.22 -10.89 -0.37
CA THR A 421 -22.98 -10.28 -0.86
C THR A 421 -23.25 -8.86 -1.36
N THR A 422 -22.40 -7.92 -0.97
CA THR A 422 -22.43 -6.54 -1.48
C THR A 422 -21.25 -6.35 -2.43
N VAL A 423 -21.51 -5.89 -3.65
CA VAL A 423 -20.51 -5.56 -4.66
C VAL A 423 -20.69 -4.10 -5.04
N LEU A 424 -19.65 -3.31 -4.82
CA LEU A 424 -19.61 -1.88 -5.08
C LEU A 424 -18.49 -1.63 -6.09
N GLY A 425 -18.79 -0.95 -7.21
CA GLY A 425 -17.77 -0.43 -8.12
C GLY A 425 -17.03 0.72 -7.45
N GLY A 426 -17.75 1.79 -7.14
CA GLY A 426 -17.19 2.93 -6.39
C GLY A 426 -17.22 4.20 -7.24
N ASN A 427 -16.09 4.87 -7.38
CA ASN A 427 -15.93 6.03 -8.25
C ASN A 427 -15.11 5.63 -9.48
N GLY A 428 -15.65 5.83 -10.68
CA GLY A 428 -14.98 5.54 -11.94
C GLY A 428 -15.91 4.77 -12.88
N ASP A 429 -15.41 4.33 -14.03
CA ASP A 429 -16.25 3.60 -14.99
C ASP A 429 -16.09 2.09 -14.75
N ASP A 430 -16.95 1.52 -13.90
CA ASP A 430 -16.75 0.16 -13.38
C ASP A 430 -17.42 -0.93 -14.22
N VAL A 431 -16.89 -2.15 -14.10
CA VAL A 431 -17.45 -3.36 -14.73
C VAL A 431 -17.67 -4.46 -13.69
N ILE A 432 -18.94 -4.68 -13.36
CA ILE A 432 -19.35 -5.80 -12.51
C ILE A 432 -19.90 -6.92 -13.39
N LYS A 433 -19.27 -8.09 -13.36
CA LYS A 433 -19.73 -9.29 -14.07
C LYS A 433 -20.35 -10.26 -13.10
N PHE A 434 -21.58 -10.68 -13.36
CA PHE A 434 -22.30 -11.55 -12.44
C PHE A 434 -23.01 -12.70 -13.16
N THR A 435 -22.76 -13.94 -12.72
CA THR A 435 -23.49 -15.11 -13.19
C THR A 435 -23.44 -16.23 -12.16
N THR A 436 -24.60 -16.81 -11.83
CA THR A 436 -24.68 -18.04 -11.03
C THR A 436 -24.90 -19.28 -11.88
N LYS A 437 -24.27 -20.39 -11.48
CA LYS A 437 -24.40 -21.70 -12.13
C LYS A 437 -25.38 -22.57 -11.35
N ASP A 438 -26.58 -22.81 -11.89
CA ASP A 438 -27.61 -23.69 -11.31
C ASP A 438 -27.86 -23.45 -9.79
N GLY A 439 -27.61 -22.21 -9.35
CA GLY A 439 -27.25 -21.86 -7.99
C GLY A 439 -28.25 -20.93 -7.30
N VAL A 440 -28.01 -20.63 -6.03
CA VAL A 440 -28.83 -19.65 -5.28
C VAL A 440 -28.15 -18.29 -5.33
N SER A 441 -28.86 -17.30 -5.87
CA SER A 441 -28.53 -15.88 -5.71
C SER A 441 -29.67 -15.19 -4.97
N THR A 442 -29.39 -14.59 -3.81
CA THR A 442 -30.42 -13.87 -3.04
C THR A 442 -29.78 -12.89 -2.06
N GLY A 443 -30.46 -11.78 -1.80
CA GLY A 443 -30.04 -10.82 -0.77
C GLY A 443 -28.81 -10.00 -1.14
N ASN A 444 -28.33 -10.11 -2.39
CA ASN A 444 -27.15 -9.40 -2.84
C ASN A 444 -27.47 -7.96 -3.24
N VAL A 445 -26.46 -7.11 -3.16
CA VAL A 445 -26.48 -5.73 -3.65
C VAL A 445 -25.35 -5.57 -4.66
N PHE A 446 -25.69 -5.08 -5.85
CA PHE A 446 -24.74 -4.68 -6.87
C PHE A 446 -24.96 -3.19 -7.14
N ASP A 447 -23.91 -2.41 -6.97
CA ASP A 447 -23.91 -0.95 -7.07
C ASP A 447 -22.75 -0.56 -7.99
N GLY A 448 -23.02 0.06 -9.14
CA GLY A 448 -21.95 0.61 -9.98
C GLY A 448 -21.24 1.72 -9.23
N GLY A 449 -21.96 2.82 -8.97
CA GLY A 449 -21.49 3.88 -8.10
C GLY A 449 -21.57 5.22 -8.82
N ASP A 450 -20.49 5.99 -8.77
CA ASP A 450 -20.33 7.24 -9.50
C ASP A 450 -19.51 6.99 -10.78
N GLY A 451 -20.11 7.14 -11.95
CA GLY A 451 -19.41 6.99 -13.23
C GLY A 451 -20.33 6.51 -14.34
N VAL A 452 -19.78 5.82 -15.34
CA VAL A 452 -20.56 5.14 -16.39
C VAL A 452 -20.38 3.63 -16.29
N ASP A 453 -21.17 3.03 -15.40
CA ASP A 453 -20.94 1.67 -14.94
C ASP A 453 -21.63 0.62 -15.81
N THR A 454 -21.02 -0.56 -15.85
CA THR A 454 -21.47 -1.69 -16.66
C THR A 454 -21.72 -2.92 -15.81
N LEU A 455 -22.96 -3.39 -15.78
CA LEU A 455 -23.30 -4.72 -15.27
C LEU A 455 -23.32 -5.72 -16.43
N VAL A 456 -22.38 -6.68 -16.43
CA VAL A 456 -22.38 -7.80 -17.36
C VAL A 456 -23.13 -8.97 -16.74
N ILE A 457 -24.13 -9.49 -17.45
CA ILE A 457 -24.97 -10.59 -16.99
C ILE A 457 -24.85 -11.81 -17.89
N GLY A 458 -24.61 -12.97 -17.28
CA GLY A 458 -24.39 -14.22 -18.01
C GLY A 458 -25.61 -15.12 -18.15
N SER A 459 -26.76 -14.78 -17.54
CA SER A 459 -27.99 -15.57 -17.67
C SER A 459 -29.26 -14.72 -17.64
N ARG A 460 -30.34 -15.24 -18.25
CA ARG A 460 -31.67 -14.59 -18.22
C ARG A 460 -32.22 -14.51 -16.81
N ASP A 461 -31.93 -15.53 -16.00
CA ASP A 461 -32.39 -15.58 -14.61
C ASP A 461 -31.81 -14.39 -13.84
N THR A 462 -30.54 -14.03 -14.08
CA THR A 462 -29.94 -12.81 -13.51
C THR A 462 -30.59 -11.53 -14.03
N PHE A 463 -30.91 -11.44 -15.33
CA PHE A 463 -31.57 -10.23 -15.86
C PHE A 463 -32.97 -10.02 -15.28
N THR A 464 -33.72 -11.10 -15.11
CA THR A 464 -35.11 -11.08 -14.64
C THR A 464 -35.24 -11.18 -13.13
N ASP A 465 -34.13 -11.37 -12.41
CA ASP A 465 -34.09 -11.50 -10.97
C ASP A 465 -34.68 -10.28 -10.24
N THR A 466 -35.37 -10.56 -9.13
CA THR A 466 -35.93 -9.59 -8.19
C THR A 466 -35.52 -9.87 -6.74
N THR A 467 -34.64 -10.84 -6.52
CA THR A 467 -34.13 -11.24 -5.20
C THR A 467 -32.86 -10.49 -4.81
N ASN A 468 -32.16 -9.93 -5.80
CA ASN A 468 -31.04 -9.02 -5.62
C ASN A 468 -31.43 -7.56 -5.90
N THR A 469 -30.62 -6.65 -5.37
CA THR A 469 -30.70 -5.22 -5.65
C THR A 469 -29.62 -4.85 -6.66
N TYR A 470 -30.01 -4.16 -7.72
CA TYR A 470 -29.10 -3.52 -8.66
C TYR A 470 -29.35 -2.00 -8.58
N LYS A 471 -28.29 -1.20 -8.72
CA LYS A 471 -28.37 0.25 -8.79
C LYS A 471 -27.12 0.85 -9.41
N ASN A 472 -27.26 2.09 -9.88
CA ASN A 472 -26.21 2.89 -10.48
C ASN A 472 -25.52 2.17 -11.65
N PHE A 473 -26.28 1.57 -12.57
CA PHE A 473 -25.73 1.07 -13.82
C PHE A 473 -26.31 1.82 -15.01
N GLU A 474 -25.45 2.51 -15.77
CA GLU A 474 -25.79 3.17 -17.03
C GLU A 474 -25.85 2.15 -18.18
N LYS A 475 -25.10 1.05 -18.05
CA LYS A 475 -25.01 -0.02 -19.05
C LYS A 475 -25.29 -1.39 -18.42
N VAL A 476 -26.06 -2.19 -19.13
CA VAL A 476 -26.21 -3.62 -18.86
C VAL A 476 -25.81 -4.39 -20.11
N ASP A 477 -24.76 -5.19 -19.97
CA ASP A 477 -24.24 -6.05 -21.03
C ASP A 477 -24.87 -7.45 -20.96
N VAL A 478 -25.67 -7.74 -22.00
CA VAL A 478 -26.40 -9.00 -22.20
C VAL A 478 -25.79 -9.85 -23.31
N THR A 479 -24.58 -9.54 -23.78
CA THR A 479 -23.92 -10.26 -24.88
C THR A 479 -23.64 -11.74 -24.56
N ALA A 480 -23.51 -12.07 -23.27
CA ALA A 480 -23.24 -13.43 -22.80
C ALA A 480 -24.48 -14.33 -22.69
N LEU A 481 -25.69 -13.80 -22.88
CA LEU A 481 -26.89 -14.63 -22.90
C LEU A 481 -26.93 -15.47 -24.18
N THR A 482 -27.39 -16.73 -24.11
CA THR A 482 -27.53 -17.63 -25.27
C THR A 482 -28.94 -18.22 -25.37
N GLU A 483 -29.49 -18.22 -26.59
CA GLU A 483 -30.77 -18.75 -27.13
C GLU A 483 -31.85 -19.35 -26.18
N GLY A 484 -33.08 -18.81 -26.32
CA GLY A 484 -34.31 -19.60 -26.19
C GLY A 484 -35.51 -18.91 -25.53
N GLU A 485 -35.29 -17.81 -24.81
CA GLU A 485 -36.31 -17.28 -23.92
C GLU A 485 -36.54 -15.78 -24.07
N ALA A 486 -37.81 -15.45 -24.30
CA ALA A 486 -38.29 -14.12 -24.64
C ALA A 486 -38.56 -13.32 -23.38
N ILE A 487 -38.16 -12.05 -23.35
CA ILE A 487 -38.61 -11.15 -22.28
C ILE A 487 -39.93 -10.54 -22.71
N GLN A 488 -41.00 -10.89 -22.00
CA GLN A 488 -42.33 -10.40 -22.31
C GLN A 488 -42.46 -8.93 -21.89
N ILE A 489 -42.79 -8.07 -22.85
CA ILE A 489 -43.08 -6.65 -22.65
C ILE A 489 -44.53 -6.40 -23.07
N SER A 490 -45.42 -6.35 -22.08
CA SER A 490 -46.85 -6.13 -22.27
C SER A 490 -47.21 -4.64 -22.30
N GLY A 491 -46.34 -3.76 -21.78
CA GLY A 491 -46.57 -2.31 -21.81
C GLY A 491 -45.38 -1.46 -21.37
N LYS A 492 -45.59 -0.13 -21.32
CA LYS A 492 -44.60 0.87 -20.87
C LYS A 492 -44.10 0.60 -19.43
N ALA A 493 -44.96 0.04 -18.57
CA ALA A 493 -44.61 -0.28 -17.19
C ALA A 493 -43.50 -1.34 -17.11
N ASP A 494 -43.51 -2.34 -17.99
CA ASP A 494 -42.49 -3.39 -18.00
C ASP A 494 -41.14 -2.84 -18.45
N LEU A 495 -41.15 -1.90 -19.42
CA LEU A 495 -39.94 -1.19 -19.86
C LEU A 495 -39.37 -0.29 -18.77
N ALA A 496 -40.23 0.50 -18.10
CA ALA A 496 -39.83 1.32 -16.96
C ALA A 496 -39.23 0.46 -15.84
N ALA A 497 -39.86 -0.68 -15.54
CA ALA A 497 -39.38 -1.60 -14.51
C ALA A 497 -38.01 -2.21 -14.83
N ILE A 498 -37.66 -2.44 -16.10
CA ILE A 498 -36.31 -2.89 -16.50
C ILE A 498 -35.30 -1.76 -16.28
N ILE A 499 -35.62 -0.54 -16.71
CA ILE A 499 -34.72 0.62 -16.56
C ILE A 499 -34.48 0.89 -15.07
N ASP A 500 -35.55 1.08 -14.30
CA ASP A 500 -35.47 1.44 -12.88
C ASP A 500 -34.83 0.34 -12.03
N ARG A 501 -34.88 -0.92 -12.48
CA ARG A 501 -34.22 -2.04 -11.79
C ARG A 501 -32.72 -1.88 -11.73
N PHE A 502 -32.08 -1.48 -12.83
CA PHE A 502 -30.62 -1.41 -12.93
C PHE A 502 -30.08 -0.03 -12.61
N THR A 503 -30.79 1.04 -12.98
CA THR A 503 -30.37 2.41 -12.66
C THR A 503 -30.64 2.74 -11.20
N ASN A 504 -31.89 2.57 -10.75
CA ASN A 504 -32.34 2.74 -9.36
C ASN A 504 -31.77 4.01 -8.66
N ASN A 505 -31.56 5.07 -9.44
CA ASN A 505 -30.98 6.34 -9.01
C ASN A 505 -31.74 7.55 -9.59
N GLY A 506 -32.82 7.28 -10.33
CA GLY A 506 -33.67 8.29 -10.96
C GLY A 506 -33.23 8.74 -12.35
N SER A 507 -32.18 8.15 -12.95
CA SER A 507 -31.72 8.54 -14.30
C SER A 507 -32.74 8.22 -15.40
N HIS A 508 -33.66 7.26 -15.17
CA HIS A 508 -34.67 6.77 -16.11
C HIS A 508 -34.10 6.48 -17.53
N GLU A 509 -32.79 6.28 -17.64
CA GLU A 509 -32.05 6.03 -18.87
C GLU A 509 -31.10 4.86 -18.67
N LEU A 510 -31.23 3.84 -19.52
CA LEU A 510 -30.40 2.64 -19.48
C LEU A 510 -29.92 2.29 -20.89
N THR A 511 -28.68 1.83 -21.00
CA THR A 511 -28.12 1.27 -22.22
C THR A 511 -27.99 -0.24 -22.12
N LEU A 512 -28.60 -0.98 -23.05
CA LEU A 512 -28.36 -2.40 -23.23
C LEU A 512 -27.26 -2.63 -24.28
N VAL A 513 -26.20 -3.30 -23.87
CA VAL A 513 -25.13 -3.77 -24.76
C VAL A 513 -25.50 -5.18 -25.22
N THR A 514 -25.65 -5.38 -26.54
CA THR A 514 -26.08 -6.64 -27.14
C THR A 514 -25.16 -6.98 -28.33
N ASP A 515 -25.08 -8.24 -28.77
CA ASP A 515 -24.27 -8.63 -29.94
C ASP A 515 -25.12 -8.69 -31.23
N ARG A 516 -24.55 -8.26 -32.36
CA ARG A 516 -25.25 -8.25 -33.65
C ARG A 516 -25.04 -9.57 -34.37
N THR A 517 -26.12 -10.29 -34.69
CA THR A 517 -26.00 -11.40 -35.63
C THR A 517 -25.72 -10.91 -37.05
N THR A 518 -24.87 -11.63 -37.76
CA THR A 518 -24.40 -11.28 -39.12
C THR A 518 -25.38 -11.65 -40.23
N GLU A 519 -26.58 -12.16 -39.90
CA GLU A 519 -27.55 -12.66 -40.88
C GLU A 519 -28.71 -11.68 -41.14
N PRO A 520 -28.80 -11.06 -42.34
CA PRO A 520 -29.91 -10.18 -42.69
C PRO A 520 -31.26 -10.93 -42.71
N GLY A 521 -32.24 -10.41 -41.97
CA GLY A 521 -33.60 -10.98 -41.92
C GLY A 521 -33.80 -12.10 -40.89
N LYS A 522 -32.78 -12.41 -40.10
CA LYS A 522 -32.91 -13.20 -38.87
C LYS A 522 -32.95 -12.25 -37.68
N PHE A 523 -34.11 -12.20 -37.02
CA PHE A 523 -34.37 -11.42 -35.81
C PHE A 523 -33.85 -12.13 -34.55
N PHE A 524 -32.68 -12.76 -34.64
CA PHE A 524 -32.08 -13.44 -33.49
C PHE A 524 -30.91 -12.58 -33.07
N ASN A 525 -31.07 -11.81 -32.00
CA ASN A 525 -29.94 -11.23 -31.28
C ASN A 525 -29.61 -12.28 -30.20
N GLY A 526 -28.35 -12.72 -30.14
CA GLY A 526 -27.94 -13.81 -29.24
C GLY A 526 -28.29 -13.55 -27.78
N GLY A 527 -28.43 -12.27 -27.38
CA GLY A 527 -28.61 -11.85 -26.00
C GLY A 527 -30.07 -11.80 -25.49
N VAL A 528 -30.92 -10.93 -26.06
CA VAL A 528 -32.28 -10.66 -25.56
C VAL A 528 -33.22 -10.34 -26.71
N TYR A 529 -34.43 -10.89 -26.69
CA TYR A 529 -35.53 -10.47 -27.57
C TYR A 529 -36.78 -10.08 -26.77
N PHE A 530 -37.38 -8.95 -27.14
CA PHE A 530 -38.63 -8.48 -26.55
C PHE A 530 -39.83 -8.92 -27.39
N TRP A 531 -40.93 -9.30 -26.74
CA TRP A 531 -42.18 -9.57 -27.43
C TRP A 531 -43.39 -9.07 -26.65
N SER A 532 -44.45 -8.72 -27.38
CA SER A 532 -45.67 -8.18 -26.80
C SER A 532 -46.89 -9.05 -27.12
N ILE A 533 -47.82 -9.17 -26.18
CA ILE A 533 -49.13 -9.81 -26.39
C ILE A 533 -50.15 -8.70 -26.68
N VAL A 534 -50.79 -8.76 -27.85
CA VAL A 534 -51.78 -7.77 -28.27
C VAL A 534 -53.16 -8.43 -28.41
N ASP A 535 -54.09 -8.07 -27.54
CA ASP A 535 -55.48 -8.54 -27.57
C ASP A 535 -56.26 -7.92 -28.76
N GLY A 536 -56.19 -8.60 -29.91
CA GLY A 536 -57.25 -8.56 -30.93
C GLY A 536 -57.28 -7.37 -31.90
N ARG A 537 -56.16 -6.68 -32.19
CA ARG A 537 -56.12 -5.68 -33.30
C ARG A 537 -54.88 -5.74 -34.19
N SER A 538 -55.14 -5.31 -35.43
CA SER A 538 -54.34 -5.41 -36.66
C SER A 538 -52.81 -5.35 -36.50
N PRO A 539 -52.06 -6.32 -37.07
CA PRO A 539 -50.60 -6.41 -36.98
C PRO A 539 -49.85 -5.20 -37.56
N ASN A 540 -50.53 -4.36 -38.35
CA ASN A 540 -49.91 -3.27 -39.11
C ASN A 540 -49.89 -1.90 -38.39
N ILE A 541 -50.52 -1.74 -37.23
CA ILE A 541 -50.62 -0.39 -36.61
C ILE A 541 -49.39 -0.04 -35.75
N ASN A 542 -48.76 -1.02 -35.09
CA ASN A 542 -47.62 -0.77 -34.18
C ASN A 542 -46.42 -1.73 -34.36
N GLY A 543 -46.42 -2.66 -35.32
CA GLY A 543 -45.22 -3.44 -35.65
C GLY A 543 -44.52 -4.17 -34.49
N GLY A 544 -45.26 -4.54 -33.42
CA GLY A 544 -44.72 -5.25 -32.25
C GLY A 544 -44.37 -4.40 -31.02
N LYS A 545 -44.38 -3.06 -31.11
CA LYS A 545 -44.02 -2.17 -29.97
C LYS A 545 -45.21 -1.76 -29.09
N PRO A 546 -45.01 -1.51 -27.78
CA PRO A 546 -46.05 -0.99 -26.90
C PRO A 546 -46.59 0.39 -27.35
N THR A 547 -47.86 0.65 -27.07
CA THR A 547 -48.50 1.94 -27.41
C THR A 547 -47.86 3.08 -26.63
N GLY A 548 -47.51 4.18 -27.33
CA GLY A 548 -46.90 5.36 -26.71
C GLY A 548 -45.37 5.33 -26.62
N VAL A 549 -44.72 4.33 -27.22
CA VAL A 549 -43.26 4.25 -27.36
C VAL A 549 -42.82 4.81 -28.72
N THR A 550 -41.96 5.83 -28.69
CA THR A 550 -41.27 6.37 -29.85
C THR A 550 -39.94 5.69 -30.04
N THR A 551 -39.51 5.52 -31.29
CA THR A 551 -38.36 4.70 -31.65
C THR A 551 -37.52 5.46 -32.66
N GLU A 552 -36.24 5.67 -32.36
CA GLU A 552 -35.25 6.27 -33.27
C GLU A 552 -34.17 5.20 -33.55
N GLN A 553 -33.77 5.06 -34.81
CA GLN A 553 -32.83 4.03 -35.25
C GLN A 553 -31.77 4.64 -36.16
N ASP A 554 -30.51 4.29 -35.92
CA ASP A 554 -29.41 4.44 -36.88
C ASP A 554 -28.75 3.06 -37.17
N GLU A 555 -27.59 3.05 -37.84
CA GLU A 555 -26.91 1.79 -38.22
C GLU A 555 -26.43 0.94 -37.04
N HIS A 556 -26.28 1.53 -35.84
CA HIS A 556 -25.66 0.92 -34.66
C HIS A 556 -26.43 1.19 -33.37
N PHE A 557 -27.57 1.88 -33.41
CA PHE A 557 -28.25 2.29 -32.20
C PHE A 557 -29.77 2.27 -32.37
N TYR A 558 -30.45 1.70 -31.38
CA TYR A 558 -31.90 1.72 -31.28
C TYR A 558 -32.31 2.39 -29.97
N LYS A 559 -33.03 3.50 -30.08
CA LYS A 559 -33.50 4.29 -28.93
C LYS A 559 -34.99 4.17 -28.79
N MET A 560 -35.46 3.73 -27.63
CA MET A 560 -36.87 3.76 -27.25
C MET A 560 -37.12 4.87 -26.24
N SER A 561 -38.11 5.72 -26.49
CA SER A 561 -38.50 6.78 -25.57
C SER A 561 -39.99 6.74 -25.29
N PHE A 562 -40.37 6.95 -24.03
CA PHE A 562 -41.76 6.89 -23.60
C PHE A 562 -41.96 7.63 -22.28
N GLU A 563 -43.17 8.11 -22.03
CA GLU A 563 -43.56 8.66 -20.73
C GLU A 563 -44.13 7.55 -19.84
N HIS A 564 -43.78 7.54 -18.55
CA HIS A 564 -44.40 6.70 -17.55
C HIS A 564 -44.46 7.42 -16.20
N ASN A 565 -45.65 7.47 -15.59
CA ASN A 565 -45.91 8.12 -14.29
C ASN A 565 -45.44 9.59 -14.20
N GLY A 566 -45.44 10.33 -15.31
CA GLY A 566 -45.04 11.74 -15.37
C GLY A 566 -43.58 11.97 -15.73
N GLU A 567 -42.76 10.91 -15.82
CA GLU A 567 -41.34 10.99 -16.14
C GLU A 567 -41.05 10.44 -17.54
N ASN A 568 -39.95 10.90 -18.14
CA ASN A 568 -39.51 10.44 -19.46
C ASN A 568 -38.44 9.35 -19.31
N TYR A 569 -38.68 8.22 -19.95
CA TYR A 569 -37.79 7.07 -19.93
C TYR A 569 -37.10 6.89 -21.28
N VAL A 570 -35.85 6.43 -21.22
CA VAL A 570 -35.03 6.11 -22.39
C VAL A 570 -34.40 4.73 -22.23
N LEU A 571 -34.66 3.83 -23.17
CA LEU A 571 -33.91 2.59 -23.31
C LEU A 571 -33.10 2.66 -24.59
N ASN A 572 -31.79 2.75 -24.42
CA ASN A 572 -30.81 2.73 -25.48
C ASN A 572 -30.35 1.29 -25.72
N VAL A 573 -30.13 0.92 -26.98
CA VAL A 573 -29.59 -0.39 -27.33
C VAL A 573 -28.52 -0.22 -28.39
N GLN A 574 -27.31 -0.69 -28.09
CA GLN A 574 -26.15 -0.59 -29.00
C GLN A 574 -26.23 -1.48 -30.25
N ASN A 575 -27.27 -2.30 -30.41
CA ASN A 575 -27.57 -3.04 -31.64
C ASN A 575 -29.10 -3.23 -31.74
N GLU A 576 -29.60 -3.74 -32.87
CA GLU A 576 -31.04 -3.91 -33.08
C GLU A 576 -31.64 -4.94 -32.09
N ILE A 577 -32.69 -4.55 -31.33
CA ILE A 577 -33.56 -5.49 -30.62
C ILE A 577 -34.75 -5.82 -31.52
N PRO A 578 -34.95 -7.09 -31.87
CA PRO A 578 -36.16 -7.52 -32.54
C PRO A 578 -37.35 -7.52 -31.57
N TYR A 579 -38.38 -6.74 -31.90
CA TYR A 579 -39.70 -6.85 -31.27
C TYR A 579 -40.58 -7.82 -32.07
N SER A 580 -40.98 -8.92 -31.44
CA SER A 580 -41.94 -9.88 -32.02
C SER A 580 -43.29 -9.83 -31.31
N TYR A 581 -44.33 -10.40 -31.90
CA TYR A 581 -45.65 -10.53 -31.27
C TYR A 581 -45.98 -12.01 -31.17
N ALA A 582 -46.63 -12.45 -30.09
CA ALA A 582 -47.29 -13.74 -30.13
C ALA A 582 -48.74 -13.58 -30.56
N ILE A 583 -49.16 -14.52 -31.39
CA ILE A 583 -50.56 -14.78 -31.65
C ILE A 583 -50.99 -15.74 -30.54
N THR A 584 -51.81 -15.27 -29.61
CA THR A 584 -52.60 -16.19 -28.79
C THR A 584 -53.62 -16.84 -29.71
N ASP A 585 -53.23 -17.96 -30.34
CA ASP A 585 -54.18 -18.85 -31.01
C ASP A 585 -55.08 -19.42 -29.91
N TYR A 586 -56.20 -18.73 -29.65
CA TYR A 586 -57.32 -19.32 -28.92
C TYR A 586 -57.83 -20.52 -29.73
N LEU A 587 -57.53 -21.72 -29.26
CA LEU A 587 -58.36 -22.91 -29.48
C LEU A 587 -58.99 -23.34 -28.15
#